data_AF-A0A543E526-F1
#
_entry.id   AF-A0A543E526-F1
#
_cell.length_a   1.000
_cell.length_b   1.000
_cell.length_c   1.000
_cell.angle_alpha   90.00
_cell.angle_beta   90.00
_cell.angle_gamma   90.00
#
_symmetry.space_group_name_H-M   'P 1'
#
loop_
_entity.id
_entity.type
_entity.pdbx_description
1 polymer ?
#
loop_
_entity_poly.entity_id
_entity_poly.type
_entity_poly.pdbx_seq_one_letter_code
_entity_poly.pdbx_strand_id
1 'polypeptide(L)'
;MRVRIVGRLTVSLAGILGVMPAALTSEPAMPLPSGTYAFQHRFAEHRDLPSIRLEAWIEDGRIRLTNHDRNDVFPRGLIAEGMIVWHAASRQWIIAAQPEDATAIDVGGCSDGPEVVDLQRKIYWTC
;
A
#
# COMPACT_ATOMS: atom_id res chain seq x y z
N MET A 1 -46.67 3.71 -65.08
CA MET A 1 -45.80 2.71 -64.42
C MET A 1 -45.11 3.40 -63.23
N ARG A 2 -45.48 2.98 -62.01
CA ARG A 2 -44.78 3.05 -60.69
C ARG A 2 -44.02 4.32 -60.22
N VAL A 3 -44.69 5.07 -59.32
CA VAL A 3 -44.33 5.52 -57.93
C VAL A 3 -42.85 5.69 -57.51
N ARG A 4 -42.53 6.79 -56.78
CA ARG A 4 -41.95 6.87 -55.39
C ARG A 4 -41.33 8.27 -55.12
N ILE A 5 -41.91 9.10 -54.25
CA ILE A 5 -41.85 9.17 -52.77
C ILE A 5 -40.60 9.91 -52.23
N VAL A 6 -40.92 11.07 -51.64
CA VAL A 6 -40.29 11.92 -50.62
C VAL A 6 -39.33 11.22 -49.65
N GLY A 7 -38.26 11.92 -49.23
CA GLY A 7 -37.58 11.60 -47.97
C GLY A 7 -36.39 12.53 -47.65
N ARG A 8 -36.65 13.63 -46.94
CA ARG A 8 -35.60 14.39 -46.23
C ARG A 8 -35.11 13.54 -45.04
N LEU A 9 -33.82 13.23 -45.01
CA LEU A 9 -33.18 12.57 -43.86
C LEU A 9 -32.70 13.65 -42.88
N THR A 10 -33.46 13.86 -41.80
CA THR A 10 -32.96 14.51 -40.58
C THR A 10 -32.36 13.43 -39.69
N VAL A 11 -31.04 13.42 -39.56
CA VAL A 11 -30.33 12.57 -38.60
C VAL A 11 -30.23 13.35 -37.28
N SER A 12 -31.05 12.97 -36.30
CA SER A 12 -30.91 13.43 -34.92
C SER A 12 -29.83 12.60 -34.23
N LEU A 13 -28.71 13.24 -33.88
CA LEU A 13 -27.63 12.64 -33.11
C LEU A 13 -27.97 12.78 -31.61
N ALA A 14 -28.59 11.76 -31.03
CA ALA A 14 -28.79 11.66 -29.59
C ALA A 14 -27.47 11.21 -28.92
N GLY A 15 -26.77 12.14 -28.27
CA GLY A 15 -25.57 11.86 -27.48
C GLY A 15 -25.94 11.12 -26.20
N ILE A 16 -25.57 9.84 -26.12
CA ILE A 16 -25.68 9.05 -24.88
C ILE A 16 -24.51 9.45 -23.99
N LEU A 17 -24.80 10.19 -22.91
CA LEU A 17 -23.89 10.43 -21.80
C LEU A 17 -23.65 9.07 -21.10
N GLY A 18 -22.54 8.42 -21.43
CA GLY A 18 -22.11 7.20 -20.75
C GLY A 18 -21.64 7.52 -19.32
N VAL A 19 -22.37 7.04 -18.33
CA VAL A 19 -21.93 7.04 -16.93
C VAL A 19 -20.77 6.04 -16.83
N MET A 20 -19.55 6.54 -16.67
CA MET A 20 -18.38 5.71 -16.38
C MET A 20 -18.50 5.16 -14.95
N PRO A 21 -18.49 3.84 -14.73
CA PRO A 21 -18.47 3.27 -13.39
C PRO A 21 -17.16 3.64 -12.71
N ALA A 22 -17.24 4.32 -11.56
CA ALA A 22 -16.09 4.48 -10.67
C ALA A 22 -15.71 3.10 -10.14
N ALA A 23 -14.55 2.58 -10.56
CA ALA A 23 -14.00 1.36 -10.01
C ALA A 23 -13.54 1.62 -8.57
N LEU A 24 -14.40 1.30 -7.61
CA LEU A 24 -14.02 1.16 -6.20
C LEU A 24 -13.03 0.00 -6.12
N THR A 25 -11.73 0.31 -6.14
CA THR A 25 -10.70 -0.68 -5.87
C THR A 25 -10.78 -1.01 -4.39
N SER A 26 -11.30 -2.19 -4.05
CA SER A 26 -11.34 -2.65 -2.66
C SER A 26 -9.92 -2.78 -2.10
N GLU A 27 -9.73 -2.40 -0.84
CA GLU A 27 -8.50 -2.68 -0.10
C GLU A 27 -8.15 -4.18 -0.20
N PRO A 28 -6.89 -4.53 -0.51
CA PRO A 28 -6.48 -5.93 -0.49
C PRO A 28 -6.63 -6.51 0.91
N ALA A 29 -7.02 -7.77 1.01
CA ALA A 29 -6.99 -8.46 2.30
C ALA A 29 -5.56 -8.51 2.86
N MET A 30 -5.41 -8.33 4.16
CA MET A 30 -4.12 -8.44 4.84
C MET A 30 -3.54 -9.87 4.61
N PRO A 31 -2.36 -10.00 3.99
CA PRO A 31 -1.85 -11.29 3.52
C PRO A 31 -1.21 -12.15 4.62
N LEU A 32 -1.02 -11.60 5.82
CA LEU A 32 -0.45 -12.31 6.96
C LEU A 32 -1.47 -12.36 8.12
N PRO A 33 -1.75 -13.55 8.67
CA PRO A 33 -2.50 -13.65 9.92
C PRO A 33 -1.64 -13.23 11.11
N SER A 34 -2.24 -13.21 12.30
CA SER A 34 -1.50 -13.05 13.56
C SER A 34 -0.44 -14.14 13.73
N GLY A 35 0.72 -13.78 14.26
CA GLY A 35 1.85 -14.69 14.48
C GLY A 35 3.19 -13.96 14.56
N THR A 36 4.26 -14.74 14.72
CA THR A 36 5.64 -14.23 14.73
C THR A 36 6.35 -14.60 13.43
N TYR A 37 7.05 -13.62 12.84
CA TYR A 37 7.71 -13.74 11.54
C TYR A 37 9.12 -13.15 11.57
N ALA A 38 10.00 -13.72 10.74
CA ALA A 38 11.27 -13.08 10.42
C ALA A 38 11.07 -12.11 9.25
N PHE A 39 11.32 -10.82 9.48
CA PHE A 39 11.34 -9.78 8.47
C PHE A 39 12.77 -9.42 8.09
N GLN A 40 13.01 -9.13 6.82
CA GLN A 40 14.26 -8.54 6.35
C GLN A 40 14.12 -7.02 6.36
N HIS A 41 15.04 -6.30 6.99
CA HIS A 41 15.16 -4.86 6.79
C HIS A 41 15.85 -4.55 5.45
N ARG A 42 15.43 -3.50 4.75
CA ARG A 42 16.07 -2.97 3.54
C ARG A 42 15.94 -1.45 3.45
N PHE A 43 16.97 -0.83 2.88
CA PHE A 43 16.99 0.59 2.55
C PHE A 43 16.27 0.85 1.21
N ALA A 44 15.36 1.81 1.16
CA ALA A 44 14.58 2.13 -0.03
C ALA A 44 15.45 2.71 -1.16
N GLU A 45 16.45 3.52 -0.79
CA GLU A 45 17.36 4.27 -1.65
C GLU A 45 18.56 3.42 -2.10
N HIS A 46 18.97 2.45 -1.27
CA HIS A 46 20.13 1.58 -1.51
C HIS A 46 19.74 0.10 -1.35
N ARG A 47 18.89 -0.39 -2.25
CA ARG A 47 18.23 -1.71 -2.15
C ARG A 47 19.15 -2.92 -2.12
N ASP A 48 20.38 -2.75 -2.59
CA ASP A 48 21.40 -3.80 -2.64
C ASP A 48 22.36 -3.75 -1.43
N LEU A 49 22.26 -2.73 -0.58
CA LEU A 49 23.05 -2.66 0.65
C LEU A 49 22.61 -3.78 1.59
N PRO A 50 23.54 -4.61 2.11
CA PRO A 50 23.23 -5.60 3.12
C PRO A 50 22.58 -4.96 4.35
N SER A 51 21.68 -5.68 5.00
CA SER A 51 21.03 -5.21 6.22
C SER A 51 20.56 -6.37 7.09
N ILE A 52 19.82 -6.07 8.15
CA ILE A 52 19.56 -6.98 9.27
C ILE A 52 18.21 -7.68 9.18
N ARG A 53 18.03 -8.73 9.99
CA ARG A 53 16.75 -9.38 10.21
C ARG A 53 16.09 -8.83 11.48
N LEU A 54 14.78 -8.65 11.43
CA LEU A 54 13.93 -8.26 12.54
C LEU A 54 12.92 -9.36 12.84
N GLU A 55 12.51 -9.48 14.08
CA GLU A 55 11.32 -10.24 14.46
C GLU A 55 10.10 -9.32 14.35
N ALA A 56 9.10 -9.75 13.60
CA ALA A 56 7.79 -9.13 13.53
C ALA A 56 6.79 -9.97 14.33
N TRP A 57 6.21 -9.38 15.38
CA TRP A 57 5.06 -9.96 16.06
C TRP A 57 3.79 -9.25 15.59
N ILE A 58 2.85 -10.00 15.02
CA ILE A 58 1.58 -9.50 14.50
C ILE A 58 0.43 -10.06 15.33
N GLU A 59 -0.42 -9.20 15.86
CA GLU A 59 -1.64 -9.57 16.58
C GLU A 59 -2.75 -8.57 16.25
N ASP A 60 -3.89 -9.06 15.79
CA ASP A 60 -5.08 -8.25 15.45
C ASP A 60 -4.78 -7.05 14.52
N GLY A 61 -3.90 -7.28 13.55
CA GLY A 61 -3.48 -6.25 12.59
C GLY A 61 -2.48 -5.22 13.14
N ARG A 62 -2.06 -5.32 14.41
CA ARG A 62 -0.94 -4.56 14.96
C ARG A 62 0.37 -5.30 14.70
N ILE A 63 1.44 -4.58 14.36
CA ILE A 63 2.79 -5.12 14.20
C ILE A 63 3.76 -4.50 15.20
N ARG A 64 4.66 -5.31 15.72
CA ARG A 64 5.84 -4.89 16.49
C ARG A 64 7.10 -5.48 15.86
N LEU A 65 8.03 -4.62 15.45
CA LEU A 65 9.32 -5.00 14.89
C LEU A 65 10.41 -4.87 15.94
N THR A 66 11.11 -5.97 16.25
CA THR A 66 12.15 -6.02 17.28
C THR A 66 13.46 -6.53 16.69
N ASN A 67 14.55 -5.83 17.00
CA ASN A 67 15.91 -6.30 16.78
C ASN A 67 16.45 -6.97 18.05
N HIS A 68 16.78 -8.25 17.97
CA HIS A 68 17.34 -9.01 19.10
C HIS A 68 18.87 -8.94 19.16
N ASP A 69 19.51 -8.49 18.09
CA ASP A 69 20.96 -8.44 17.95
C ASP A 69 21.54 -7.06 18.25
N ARG A 70 22.84 -7.00 18.49
CA ARG A 70 23.57 -5.73 18.48
C ARG A 70 24.13 -5.55 17.08
N ASN A 71 23.78 -4.45 16.41
CA ASN A 71 24.33 -4.08 15.11
C ASN A 71 24.36 -2.55 14.97
N ASP A 72 24.90 -2.08 13.85
CA ASP A 72 25.08 -0.67 13.48
C ASP A 72 23.89 -0.08 12.70
N VAL A 73 23.01 -0.92 12.13
CA VAL A 73 21.80 -0.49 11.41
C VAL A 73 20.75 0.01 12.39
N PHE A 74 20.43 -0.78 13.41
CA PHE A 74 19.49 -0.45 14.46
C PHE A 74 20.00 -0.92 15.84
N PRO A 75 19.70 -0.18 16.92
CA PRO A 75 19.97 -0.68 18.26
C PRO A 75 19.17 -1.96 18.54
N ARG A 76 19.60 -2.71 19.56
CA ARG A 76 18.79 -3.81 20.10
C ARG A 76 17.51 -3.24 20.72
N GLY A 77 16.38 -3.87 20.46
CA GLY A 77 15.09 -3.55 21.06
C GLY A 77 14.00 -3.27 20.02
N LEU A 78 12.98 -2.53 20.44
CA LEU A 78 11.88 -2.12 19.60
C LEU A 78 12.36 -1.16 18.50
N ILE A 79 12.03 -1.47 17.26
CA ILE A 79 12.37 -0.65 16.08
C ILE A 79 11.16 0.17 15.65
N ALA A 80 10.02 -0.50 15.44
CA ALA A 80 8.77 0.16 15.04
C ALA A 80 7.56 -0.60 15.60
N GLU A 81 6.47 0.12 15.85
CA GLU A 81 5.20 -0.45 16.30
C GLU A 81 4.03 0.38 15.74
N GLY A 82 2.97 -0.28 15.31
CA GLY A 82 1.76 0.40 14.83
C GLY A 82 0.72 -0.55 14.25
N MET A 83 -0.36 0.02 13.73
CA MET A 83 -1.37 -0.73 12.97
C MET A 83 -0.90 -0.93 11.54
N ILE A 84 -1.07 -2.14 11.03
CA ILE A 84 -0.89 -2.45 9.61
C ILE A 84 -2.12 -1.91 8.88
N VAL A 85 -1.91 -0.91 8.01
CA VAL A 85 -2.98 -0.28 7.24
C VAL A 85 -2.61 -0.24 5.77
N TRP A 86 -3.58 -0.48 4.89
CA TRP A 86 -3.38 -0.26 3.46
C TRP A 86 -3.43 1.23 3.15
N HIS A 87 -2.31 1.77 2.71
CA HIS A 87 -2.24 3.13 2.22
C HIS A 87 -2.70 3.17 0.76
N ALA A 88 -3.94 3.60 0.53
CA ALA A 88 -4.57 3.53 -0.78
C ALA A 88 -3.87 4.37 -1.86
N ALA A 89 -3.33 5.54 -1.50
CA ALA A 89 -2.70 6.45 -2.46
C ALA A 89 -1.38 5.90 -3.01
N SER A 90 -0.55 5.25 -2.16
CA SER A 90 0.71 4.62 -2.61
C SER A 90 0.55 3.14 -2.99
N ARG A 91 -0.59 2.52 -2.64
CA ARG A 91 -0.86 1.09 -2.83
C ARG A 91 0.16 0.21 -2.11
N GLN A 92 0.47 0.55 -0.87
CA GLN A 92 1.41 -0.16 -0.02
C GLN A 92 0.83 -0.36 1.38
N TRP A 93 1.30 -1.39 2.07
CA TRP A 93 1.02 -1.53 3.50
C TRP A 93 1.99 -0.66 4.28
N ILE A 94 1.48 0.03 5.28
CA ILE A 94 2.26 0.91 6.16
C ILE A 94 2.11 0.50 7.62
N ILE A 95 3.04 0.96 8.45
CA ILE A 95 2.92 0.94 9.91
C ILE A 95 2.38 2.30 10.35
N ALA A 96 1.08 2.36 10.62
CA ALA A 96 0.42 3.57 11.13
C ALA A 96 0.59 3.64 12.66
N ALA A 97 1.32 4.64 13.14
CA ALA A 97 1.49 4.92 14.57
C ALA A 97 0.27 5.68 15.14
N GLN A 98 -0.39 6.47 14.29
CA GLN A 98 -1.59 7.24 14.59
C GLN A 98 -2.62 7.11 13.45
N PRO A 99 -3.91 7.38 13.69
CA PRO A 99 -4.95 7.24 12.66
C PRO A 99 -4.72 8.06 11.39
N GLU A 100 -4.10 9.23 11.51
CA GLU A 100 -3.88 10.19 10.41
C GLU A 100 -2.90 9.64 9.35
N ASP A 101 -2.00 8.74 9.77
CA ASP A 101 -1.00 8.11 8.90
C ASP A 101 -1.64 7.31 7.75
N ALA A 102 -2.87 6.79 7.95
CA ALA A 102 -3.62 6.06 6.93
C ALA A 102 -3.93 6.90 5.68
N THR A 103 -3.81 8.23 5.79
CA THR A 103 -4.07 9.20 4.72
C THR A 103 -2.91 10.15 4.47
N ALA A 104 -1.70 9.79 4.93
CA ALA A 104 -0.51 10.61 4.72
C ALA A 104 -0.27 10.89 3.23
N ILE A 105 0.26 12.07 2.91
CA ILE A 105 0.53 12.45 1.51
C ILE A 105 1.65 11.58 0.94
N ASP A 106 2.70 11.39 1.73
CA ASP A 106 3.89 10.61 1.39
C ASP A 106 4.07 9.49 2.42
N VAL A 107 4.67 8.36 1.99
CA VAL A 107 4.97 7.21 2.85
C VAL A 107 6.33 6.60 2.48
N GLY A 108 7.05 6.07 3.46
CA GLY A 108 8.32 5.36 3.29
C GLY A 108 9.50 6.21 2.80
N GLY A 109 10.61 5.54 2.49
CA GLY A 109 11.86 6.21 2.12
C GLY A 109 12.29 7.23 3.17
N CYS A 110 12.95 8.31 2.73
CA CYS A 110 13.31 9.43 3.60
C CYS A 110 12.19 10.49 3.76
N SER A 111 10.92 10.11 3.59
CA SER A 111 9.79 11.02 3.88
C SER A 111 9.53 11.11 5.39
N ASP A 112 8.83 12.15 5.82
CA ASP A 112 8.32 12.25 7.20
C ASP A 112 7.05 11.40 7.43
N GLY A 113 6.63 10.64 6.42
CA GLY A 113 5.44 9.81 6.45
C GLY A 113 5.66 8.46 7.14
N PRO A 114 4.59 7.66 7.28
CA PRO A 114 4.66 6.35 7.91
C PRO A 114 5.53 5.39 7.09
N GLU A 115 6.17 4.46 7.81
CA GLU A 115 7.08 3.48 7.25
C GLU A 115 6.32 2.38 6.48
N VAL A 116 6.97 1.82 5.45
CA VAL A 116 6.37 0.82 4.56
C VAL A 116 6.78 -0.59 4.95
N VAL A 117 5.81 -1.50 4.92
CA VAL A 117 6.05 -2.95 5.07
C VAL A 117 5.55 -3.71 3.84
N ASP A 118 6.37 -4.60 3.30
CA ASP A 118 5.93 -5.62 2.35
C ASP A 118 5.63 -6.90 3.13
N LEU A 119 4.35 -7.11 3.43
CA LEU A 119 3.90 -8.26 4.21
C LEU A 119 4.07 -9.59 3.46
N GLN A 120 3.97 -9.58 2.14
CA GLN A 120 4.10 -10.81 1.35
C GLN A 120 5.56 -11.27 1.29
N ARG A 121 6.49 -10.34 1.08
CA ARG A 121 7.94 -10.61 1.05
C ARG A 121 8.59 -10.56 2.42
N LYS A 122 7.84 -10.13 3.45
CA LYS A 122 8.30 -9.90 4.83
C LYS A 122 9.49 -8.93 4.85
N ILE A 123 9.32 -7.75 4.24
CA ILE A 123 10.33 -6.71 4.19
C ILE A 123 9.84 -5.48 4.94
N TYR A 124 10.71 -4.91 5.78
CA TYR A 124 10.54 -3.61 6.39
C TYR A 124 11.46 -2.61 5.70
N TRP A 125 10.90 -1.50 5.23
CA TRP A 125 11.62 -0.50 4.44
C TRP A 125 11.82 0.78 5.24
N THR A 126 13.06 1.24 5.32
CA THR A 126 13.40 2.59 5.78
C THR A 126 14.29 3.30 4.77
N CYS A 127 14.53 4.59 5.03
CA CYS A 127 15.74 5.28 4.61
C CYS A 127 16.96 4.75 5.41
#